data_AF-A0A1A8FLD3-F1
#
_entry.id   AF-A0A1A8FLD3-F1
#
_cell.length_a   1.000
_cell.length_b   1.000
_cell.length_c   1.000
_cell.angle_alpha   90.00
_cell.angle_beta   90.00
_cell.angle_gamma   90.00
#
_symmetry.space_group_name_H-M   'P 1'
#
loop_
_entity.id
_entity.type
_entity.pdbx_description
1 polymer ?
#
loop_
_entity_poly.entity_id
_entity_poly.type
_entity_poly.pdbx_seq_one_letter_code
_entity_poly.pdbx_strand_id
1 'polypeptide(L)'
;EDIYGQQEIHINGDVALAFQHYFYLTEDLSMFTEGRGSEVIFGVADYWVSRVTWHAEEQKYHLLGVMPPDEYYSDVNNSVYPNATAKLSLQFAVELADLLQHPAPKEWQEVAEHIEIPFDPDAQYHPEFDGYNQGQPVKQADTVMLGYPLGMPMSLKVRRNDLEAYEPVTDPKGPAMTWGMFAIGWLELGEAEKAQRLLEKCFKNIQGPFQVWSESSDGSGAVNFLTGMGGFLQAVLFGYTGFRVQKECLAFSPLLPDDICELCVRGVNYLGSQMDWLLRRDEVCIILREKAGNAKPHQLQVVLKSSGVKIPLVPGQPLTFPREPGCVSKIDSSSFCWPL
;
A
#
# COMPACT_ATOMS: atom_id res chain seq x y z
N GLU A 1 -28.20 4.64 2.36
CA GLU A 1 -27.12 4.83 3.36
C GLU A 1 -26.80 3.53 4.08
N ASP A 2 -27.79 2.76 4.54
CA ASP A 2 -27.54 1.47 5.24
C ASP A 2 -26.70 0.45 4.46
N ILE A 3 -26.77 0.42 3.12
CA ILE A 3 -26.02 -0.55 2.30
C ILE A 3 -24.50 -0.37 2.41
N TYR A 4 -24.00 0.86 2.46
CA TYR A 4 -22.55 1.15 2.58
C TYR A 4 -22.02 0.59 3.89
N GLY A 5 -22.68 0.90 5.02
CA GLY A 5 -22.28 0.38 6.33
C GLY A 5 -22.40 -1.14 6.48
N GLN A 6 -23.21 -1.80 5.65
CA GLN A 6 -23.39 -3.26 5.67
C GLN A 6 -22.42 -4.01 4.75
N GLN A 7 -22.08 -3.43 3.60
CA GLN A 7 -21.39 -4.13 2.51
C GLN A 7 -19.98 -3.59 2.22
N GLU A 8 -19.70 -2.30 2.47
CA GLU A 8 -18.39 -1.68 2.23
C GLU A 8 -17.46 -1.92 3.44
N ILE A 9 -17.17 -3.20 3.66
CA ILE A 9 -16.57 -3.68 4.92
C ILE A 9 -15.04 -3.69 4.91
N HIS A 10 -14.41 -3.32 3.79
CA HIS A 10 -12.95 -3.29 3.64
C HIS A 10 -12.27 -2.29 4.59
N ILE A 11 -13.01 -1.33 5.15
CA ILE A 11 -12.51 -0.41 6.18
C ILE A 11 -11.85 -1.15 7.36
N ASN A 12 -12.32 -2.34 7.71
CA ASN A 12 -11.69 -3.17 8.74
C ASN A 12 -10.25 -3.54 8.36
N GLY A 13 -10.05 -3.90 7.08
CA GLY A 13 -8.75 -4.23 6.53
C GLY A 13 -7.85 -3.01 6.33
N ASP A 14 -8.42 -1.86 5.95
CA ASP A 14 -7.67 -0.61 5.83
C ASP A 14 -7.12 -0.14 7.19
N VAL A 15 -7.92 -0.25 8.25
CA VAL A 15 -7.47 0.02 9.62
C VAL A 15 -6.38 -0.96 10.05
N ALA A 16 -6.54 -2.26 9.79
CA ALA A 16 -5.51 -3.25 10.12
C ALA A 16 -4.19 -2.99 9.38
N LEU A 17 -4.24 -2.61 8.09
CA LEU A 17 -3.07 -2.24 7.30
C LEU A 17 -2.34 -1.02 7.89
N ALA A 18 -3.08 -0.01 8.34
CA ALA A 18 -2.49 1.18 8.97
C ALA A 18 -1.72 0.82 10.26
N PHE A 19 -2.26 -0.08 11.08
CA PHE A 19 -1.59 -0.59 12.27
C PHE A 19 -0.38 -1.46 11.92
N GLN A 20 -0.47 -2.29 10.89
CA GLN A 20 0.66 -3.08 10.40
C GLN A 20 1.80 -2.17 9.94
N HIS A 21 1.52 -1.17 9.10
CA HIS A 21 2.51 -0.19 8.67
C HIS A 21 3.12 0.58 9.85
N TYR A 22 2.30 0.99 10.83
CA TYR A 22 2.80 1.61 12.04
C TYR A 22 3.79 0.69 12.77
N PHE A 23 3.44 -0.59 12.95
CA PHE A 23 4.31 -1.54 13.61
C PHE A 23 5.61 -1.76 12.82
N TYR A 24 5.54 -2.01 11.51
CA TYR A 24 6.73 -2.23 10.68
C TYR A 24 7.65 -0.99 10.59
N LEU A 25 7.10 0.22 10.73
CA LEU A 25 7.88 1.46 10.75
C LEU A 25 8.50 1.78 12.10
N THR A 26 7.94 1.29 13.21
CA THR A 26 8.30 1.76 14.57
C THR A 26 8.79 0.66 15.51
N GLU A 27 8.38 -0.59 15.30
CA GLU A 27 8.49 -1.71 16.24
C GLU A 27 7.94 -1.40 17.64
N ASP A 28 7.02 -0.43 17.76
CA ASP A 28 6.46 0.00 19.04
C ASP A 28 5.34 -0.95 19.51
N LEU A 29 5.73 -1.96 20.29
CA LEU A 29 4.79 -2.90 20.92
C LEU A 29 3.92 -2.24 22.00
N SER A 30 4.31 -1.08 22.56
CA SER A 30 3.53 -0.41 23.61
C SER A 30 2.18 0.09 23.09
N MET A 31 2.10 0.45 21.79
CA MET A 31 0.83 0.79 21.14
C MET A 31 -0.15 -0.40 21.20
N PHE A 32 0.35 -1.62 21.02
CA PHE A 32 -0.49 -2.82 21.00
C PHE A 32 -0.84 -3.34 22.39
N THR A 33 0.04 -3.16 23.38
CA THR A 33 -0.20 -3.58 24.77
C THR A 33 -0.91 -2.49 25.58
N GLU A 34 -0.23 -1.37 25.85
CA GLU A 34 -0.75 -0.26 26.67
C GLU A 34 -1.80 0.55 25.92
N GLY A 35 -1.56 0.80 24.63
CA GLY A 35 -2.50 1.50 23.74
C GLY A 35 -3.69 0.64 23.28
N ARG A 36 -3.72 -0.64 23.66
CA ARG A 36 -4.78 -1.61 23.33
C ARG A 36 -4.97 -1.85 21.82
N GLY A 37 -3.95 -1.56 21.01
CA GLY A 37 -4.01 -1.81 19.57
C GLY A 37 -4.21 -3.28 19.21
N SER A 38 -3.75 -4.21 20.06
CA SER A 38 -4.01 -5.65 19.87
C SER A 38 -5.49 -6.00 19.89
N GLU A 39 -6.30 -5.33 20.73
CA GLU A 39 -7.75 -5.58 20.78
C GLU A 39 -8.44 -5.20 19.46
N VAL A 40 -7.97 -4.13 18.79
CA VAL A 40 -8.48 -3.71 17.49
C VAL A 40 -8.15 -4.77 16.43
N ILE A 41 -6.90 -5.21 16.36
CA ILE A 41 -6.44 -6.16 15.35
C ILE A 41 -7.06 -7.54 15.53
N PHE A 42 -7.15 -8.03 16.78
CA PHE A 42 -7.81 -9.32 17.06
C PHE A 42 -9.32 -9.24 16.81
N GLY A 43 -9.96 -8.11 17.15
CA GLY A 43 -11.37 -7.89 16.82
C GLY A 43 -11.64 -7.88 15.31
N VAL A 44 -10.76 -7.27 14.51
CA VAL A 44 -10.83 -7.32 13.04
C VAL A 44 -10.63 -8.75 12.52
N ALA A 45 -9.69 -9.50 13.09
CA ALA A 45 -9.46 -10.90 12.71
C ALA A 45 -10.68 -11.78 13.00
N ASP A 46 -11.26 -11.68 14.20
CA ASP A 46 -12.47 -12.40 14.58
C ASP A 46 -13.66 -12.00 13.69
N TYR A 47 -13.76 -10.71 13.34
CA TYR A 47 -14.76 -10.23 12.40
C TYR A 47 -14.63 -10.92 11.04
N TRP A 48 -13.43 -10.97 10.45
CA TRP A 48 -13.22 -11.62 9.16
C TRP A 48 -13.55 -13.12 9.19
N VAL A 49 -13.10 -13.84 10.22
CA VAL A 49 -13.47 -15.25 10.40
C VAL A 49 -14.98 -15.45 10.51
N SER A 50 -15.68 -14.54 11.20
CA SER A 50 -17.14 -14.60 11.33
C SER A 50 -17.90 -14.28 10.03
N ARG A 51 -17.26 -13.55 9.10
CA ARG A 51 -17.91 -12.97 7.91
C ARG A 51 -17.75 -13.81 6.66
N VAL A 52 -16.73 -14.66 6.60
CA VAL A 52 -16.49 -15.60 5.49
C VAL A 52 -17.36 -16.85 5.60
N THR A 53 -17.61 -17.50 4.47
CA THR A 53 -18.33 -18.78 4.39
C THR A 53 -17.44 -19.82 3.71
N TRP A 54 -17.33 -21.02 4.29
CA TRP A 54 -16.59 -22.13 3.69
C TRP A 54 -17.34 -22.72 2.49
N HIS A 55 -16.68 -22.80 1.34
CA HIS A 55 -17.19 -23.44 0.14
C HIS A 55 -16.47 -24.78 -0.09
N ALA A 56 -17.16 -25.88 0.21
CA ALA A 56 -16.54 -27.21 0.29
C ALA A 56 -16.09 -27.77 -1.07
N GLU A 57 -16.70 -27.38 -2.19
CA GLU A 57 -16.29 -27.88 -3.51
C GLU A 57 -14.98 -27.26 -3.97
N GLU A 58 -14.79 -25.97 -3.68
CA GLU A 58 -13.59 -25.21 -4.04
C GLU A 58 -12.49 -25.29 -2.98
N GLN A 59 -12.82 -25.76 -1.77
CA GLN A 59 -11.93 -25.78 -0.60
C GLN A 59 -11.38 -24.37 -0.29
N LYS A 60 -12.26 -23.37 -0.39
CA LYS A 60 -11.96 -21.95 -0.22
C LYS A 60 -12.96 -21.30 0.74
N TYR A 61 -12.52 -20.23 1.40
CA TYR A 61 -13.43 -19.31 2.08
C TYR A 61 -13.86 -18.20 1.14
N HIS A 62 -15.16 -17.95 1.08
CA HIS A 62 -15.76 -16.93 0.23
C HIS A 62 -16.29 -15.77 1.09
N LEU A 63 -16.10 -14.55 0.60
CA LEU A 63 -16.68 -13.35 1.18
C LEU A 63 -17.85 -12.90 0.30
N LEU A 64 -19.08 -13.08 0.78
CA LEU A 64 -20.29 -12.91 -0.03
C LEU A 64 -20.98 -11.57 0.24
N GLY A 65 -21.63 -10.99 -0.76
CA GLY A 65 -22.50 -9.83 -0.62
C GLY A 65 -21.78 -8.59 -0.07
N VAL A 66 -20.70 -8.18 -0.73
CA VAL A 66 -19.89 -7.01 -0.37
C VAL A 66 -20.00 -5.90 -1.41
N MET A 67 -19.54 -4.72 -1.01
CA MET A 67 -19.32 -3.57 -1.87
C MET A 67 -17.79 -3.37 -1.94
N PRO A 68 -17.19 -3.40 -3.13
CA PRO A 68 -15.79 -3.04 -3.31
C PRO A 68 -15.56 -1.54 -3.04
N PRO A 69 -14.31 -1.08 -2.91
CA PRO A 69 -13.97 0.33 -3.18
C PRO A 69 -14.65 0.90 -4.43
N ASP A 70 -14.80 0.11 -5.50
CA ASP A 70 -15.68 0.45 -6.60
C ASP A 70 -17.17 0.38 -6.22
N GLU A 71 -17.70 1.49 -5.73
CA GLU A 71 -19.12 1.62 -5.32
C GLU A 71 -20.13 1.61 -6.49
N TYR A 72 -19.71 1.42 -7.76
CA TYR A 72 -20.67 1.10 -8.83
C TYR A 72 -21.24 -0.30 -8.70
N TYR A 73 -20.58 -1.17 -7.95
CA TYR A 73 -21.03 -2.51 -7.66
C TYR A 73 -21.39 -2.66 -6.18
N SER A 74 -22.40 -3.49 -5.92
CA SER A 74 -22.85 -3.85 -4.58
C SER A 74 -23.42 -5.26 -4.63
N ASP A 75 -23.50 -5.92 -3.47
CA ASP A 75 -23.93 -7.31 -3.36
C ASP A 75 -23.13 -8.28 -4.26
N VAL A 76 -21.84 -8.00 -4.46
CA VAL A 76 -20.93 -8.87 -5.22
C VAL A 76 -20.23 -9.86 -4.31
N ASN A 77 -19.76 -10.97 -4.86
CA ASN A 77 -19.04 -12.01 -4.13
C ASN A 77 -17.55 -11.95 -4.45
N ASN A 78 -16.73 -12.26 -3.45
CA ASN A 78 -15.28 -12.35 -3.55
C ASN A 78 -14.65 -11.14 -4.26
N SER A 79 -15.06 -9.93 -3.88
CA SER A 79 -14.34 -8.76 -4.36
C SER A 79 -12.88 -8.83 -3.93
N VAL A 80 -11.97 -8.64 -4.89
CA VAL A 80 -10.56 -8.96 -4.74
C VAL A 80 -9.89 -8.07 -3.68
N TYR A 81 -10.25 -6.79 -3.61
CA TYR A 81 -9.67 -5.88 -2.62
C TYR A 81 -10.11 -6.21 -1.17
N PRO A 82 -11.41 -6.32 -0.83
CA PRO A 82 -11.84 -6.81 0.48
C PRO A 82 -11.26 -8.17 0.86
N ASN A 83 -11.20 -9.15 -0.05
CA ASN A 83 -10.62 -10.46 0.26
C ASN A 83 -9.10 -10.37 0.53
N ALA A 84 -8.36 -9.57 -0.25
CA ALA A 84 -6.93 -9.36 -0.04
C ALA A 84 -6.66 -8.66 1.31
N THR A 85 -7.44 -7.62 1.65
CA THR A 85 -7.28 -6.94 2.94
C THR A 85 -7.68 -7.82 4.13
N ALA A 86 -8.70 -8.66 4.00
CA ALA A 86 -9.04 -9.67 5.01
C ALA A 86 -7.88 -10.65 5.24
N LYS A 87 -7.32 -11.19 4.15
CA LYS A 87 -6.14 -12.06 4.21
C LYS A 87 -4.98 -11.41 4.95
N LEU A 88 -4.59 -10.19 4.56
CA LEU A 88 -3.46 -9.48 5.17
C LEU A 88 -3.73 -9.14 6.64
N SER A 89 -4.97 -8.78 6.99
CA SER A 89 -5.38 -8.52 8.39
C SER A 89 -5.19 -9.76 9.27
N LEU A 90 -5.64 -10.92 8.80
CA LEU A 90 -5.52 -12.18 9.52
C LEU A 90 -4.06 -12.62 9.68
N GLN A 91 -3.25 -12.46 8.62
CA GLN A 91 -1.81 -12.73 8.69
C GLN A 91 -1.11 -11.84 9.72
N PHE A 92 -1.43 -10.54 9.74
CA PHE A 92 -0.89 -9.61 10.72
C PHE A 92 -1.38 -9.92 12.15
N ALA A 93 -2.63 -10.34 12.32
CA ALA A 93 -3.15 -10.74 13.63
C ALA A 93 -2.41 -11.95 14.21
N VAL A 94 -2.13 -12.96 13.39
CA VAL A 94 -1.30 -14.12 13.78
C VAL A 94 0.11 -13.67 14.16
N GLU A 95 0.75 -12.85 13.32
CA GLU A 95 2.08 -12.31 13.62
C GLU A 95 2.11 -11.53 14.94
N LEU A 96 1.13 -10.65 15.15
CA LEU A 96 1.04 -9.84 16.36
C LEU A 96 0.78 -10.69 17.60
N ALA A 97 -0.07 -11.72 17.48
CA ALA A 97 -0.33 -12.66 18.56
C ALA A 97 0.95 -13.40 18.97
N ASP A 98 1.74 -13.88 18.02
CA ASP A 98 3.03 -14.52 18.28
C ASP A 98 4.00 -13.57 19.00
N LEU A 99 4.11 -12.32 18.53
CA LEU A 99 4.96 -11.30 19.15
C LEU A 99 4.55 -10.97 20.59
N LEU A 100 3.24 -10.98 20.87
CA LEU A 100 2.68 -10.73 22.19
C LEU A 100 2.57 -11.98 23.06
N GLN A 101 3.00 -13.15 22.56
CA GLN A 101 2.82 -14.45 23.21
C GLN A 101 1.34 -14.73 23.56
N HIS A 102 0.43 -14.25 22.72
CA HIS A 102 -1.00 -14.48 22.79
C HIS A 102 -1.36 -15.70 21.93
N PRO A 103 -2.20 -16.63 22.41
CA PRO A 103 -2.61 -17.78 21.61
C PRO A 103 -3.52 -17.33 20.46
N ALA A 104 -3.01 -17.39 19.22
CA ALA A 104 -3.83 -17.13 18.03
C ALA A 104 -4.84 -18.28 17.79
N PRO A 105 -6.13 -17.97 17.58
CA PRO A 105 -7.10 -18.91 17.02
C PRO A 105 -6.60 -19.52 15.71
N LYS A 106 -6.80 -20.82 15.52
CA LYS A 106 -6.32 -21.54 14.32
C LYS A 106 -7.04 -21.07 13.06
N GLU A 107 -8.31 -20.69 13.24
CA GLU A 107 -9.20 -20.18 12.22
C GLU A 107 -8.64 -18.92 11.56
N TRP A 108 -7.88 -18.09 12.28
CA TRP A 108 -7.26 -16.91 11.69
C TRP A 108 -6.28 -17.29 10.58
N GLN A 109 -5.40 -18.25 10.86
CA GLN A 109 -4.45 -18.76 9.89
C GLN A 109 -5.14 -19.55 8.77
N GLU A 110 -6.09 -20.41 9.13
CA GLU A 110 -6.83 -21.24 8.17
C GLU A 110 -7.56 -20.39 7.12
N VAL A 111 -8.28 -19.36 7.54
CA VAL A 111 -8.97 -18.43 6.65
C VAL A 111 -7.98 -17.62 5.82
N ALA A 112 -6.89 -17.11 6.41
CA ALA A 112 -5.88 -16.35 5.65
C ALA A 112 -5.24 -17.16 4.52
N GLU A 113 -5.04 -18.45 4.74
CA GLU A 113 -4.44 -19.38 3.77
C GLU A 113 -5.42 -19.75 2.65
N HIS A 114 -6.71 -19.88 2.95
CA HIS A 114 -7.71 -20.46 2.05
C HIS A 114 -8.81 -19.48 1.58
N ILE A 115 -8.77 -18.21 1.94
CA ILE A 115 -9.70 -17.21 1.38
C ILE A 115 -9.47 -17.04 -0.13
N GLU A 116 -10.56 -16.93 -0.89
CA GLU A 116 -10.53 -16.75 -2.33
C GLU A 116 -9.90 -15.40 -2.70
N ILE A 117 -9.02 -15.39 -3.70
CA ILE A 117 -8.46 -14.17 -4.27
C ILE A 117 -8.64 -14.34 -5.78
N PRO A 118 -9.66 -13.69 -6.39
CA PRO A 118 -9.96 -13.85 -7.80
C PRO A 118 -8.72 -13.67 -8.67
N PHE A 119 -8.42 -14.66 -9.50
CA PHE A 119 -7.28 -14.64 -10.40
C PHE A 119 -7.59 -15.44 -11.66
N ASP A 120 -7.41 -14.82 -12.82
CA ASP A 120 -7.51 -15.48 -14.12
C ASP A 120 -6.11 -15.96 -14.55
N PRO A 121 -5.84 -17.28 -14.57
CA PRO A 121 -4.54 -17.80 -14.94
C PRO A 121 -4.21 -17.68 -16.43
N ASP A 122 -5.20 -17.57 -17.31
CA ASP A 122 -4.98 -17.46 -18.76
C ASP A 122 -4.66 -16.02 -19.15
N ALA A 123 -5.47 -15.07 -18.68
CA ALA A 123 -5.27 -13.65 -18.89
C ALA A 123 -4.20 -13.05 -17.95
N GLN A 124 -3.83 -13.75 -16.87
CA GLN A 124 -2.82 -13.33 -15.90
C GLN A 124 -3.15 -11.96 -15.29
N TYR A 125 -4.36 -11.80 -14.77
CA TYR A 125 -4.82 -10.60 -14.08
C TYR A 125 -5.83 -11.00 -12.98
N HIS A 126 -6.15 -10.06 -12.10
CA HIS A 126 -7.16 -10.25 -11.06
C HIS A 126 -8.51 -9.66 -11.51
N PRO A 127 -9.56 -10.48 -11.71
CA PRO A 127 -10.93 -9.97 -11.82
C PRO A 127 -11.33 -9.25 -10.53
N GLU A 128 -12.14 -8.19 -10.64
CA GLU A 128 -12.48 -7.35 -9.48
C GLU A 128 -13.35 -8.08 -8.45
N PHE A 129 -14.22 -8.98 -8.93
CA PHE A 129 -15.10 -9.84 -8.14
C PHE A 129 -15.57 -11.03 -8.99
N ASP A 130 -16.25 -12.00 -8.38
CA ASP A 130 -16.78 -13.16 -9.08
C ASP A 130 -17.76 -12.77 -10.20
N GLY A 131 -17.47 -13.20 -11.42
CA GLY A 131 -18.29 -12.90 -12.60
C GLY A 131 -18.06 -11.51 -13.20
N TYR A 132 -17.05 -10.76 -12.74
CA TYR A 132 -16.63 -9.51 -13.37
C TYR A 132 -16.25 -9.74 -14.85
N ASN A 133 -16.77 -8.90 -15.74
CA ASN A 133 -16.44 -8.97 -17.16
C ASN A 133 -15.50 -7.81 -17.52
N GLN A 134 -14.33 -8.13 -18.06
CA GLN A 134 -13.35 -7.13 -18.47
C GLN A 134 -13.98 -6.11 -19.44
N GLY A 135 -13.75 -4.82 -19.19
CA GLY A 135 -14.35 -3.73 -19.96
C GLY A 135 -15.52 -3.04 -19.27
N GLN A 136 -16.03 -3.60 -18.17
CA GLN A 136 -17.07 -2.97 -17.36
C GLN A 136 -16.53 -1.69 -16.68
N PRO A 137 -17.35 -0.64 -16.56
CA PRO A 137 -16.93 0.64 -15.98
C PRO A 137 -16.62 0.48 -14.49
N VAL A 138 -15.64 1.26 -14.02
CA VAL A 138 -15.17 1.24 -12.64
C VAL A 138 -15.20 2.65 -12.05
N LYS A 139 -15.76 2.85 -10.85
CA LYS A 139 -15.85 4.19 -10.23
C LYS A 139 -14.49 4.74 -9.84
N GLN A 140 -13.66 3.92 -9.19
CA GLN A 140 -12.39 4.32 -8.59
C GLN A 140 -11.40 3.15 -8.46
N ALA A 141 -10.17 3.45 -8.02
CA ALA A 141 -9.15 2.42 -7.85
C ALA A 141 -9.63 1.32 -6.88
N ASP A 142 -9.63 0.07 -7.36
CA ASP A 142 -9.99 -1.12 -6.58
C ASP A 142 -8.87 -2.18 -6.70
N THR A 143 -8.90 -3.00 -7.75
CA THR A 143 -7.95 -4.09 -7.97
C THR A 143 -6.51 -3.59 -8.09
N VAL A 144 -6.33 -2.40 -8.66
CA VAL A 144 -4.99 -1.80 -8.78
C VAL A 144 -4.36 -1.47 -7.42
N MET A 145 -5.14 -1.45 -6.34
CA MET A 145 -4.64 -1.26 -4.99
C MET A 145 -3.98 -2.51 -4.38
N LEU A 146 -4.12 -3.68 -5.01
CA LEU A 146 -3.40 -4.91 -4.62
C LEU A 146 -1.87 -4.70 -4.63
N GLY A 147 -1.34 -3.98 -5.63
CA GLY A 147 0.10 -3.67 -5.68
C GLY A 147 0.51 -2.60 -4.65
N TYR A 148 -0.24 -1.51 -4.57
CA TYR A 148 -0.06 -0.46 -3.56
C TYR A 148 -1.43 0.12 -3.17
N PRO A 149 -1.77 0.21 -1.87
CA PRO A 149 -0.86 0.11 -0.73
C PRO A 149 -0.67 -1.31 -0.17
N LEU A 150 -1.40 -2.32 -0.67
CA LEU A 150 -1.41 -3.64 -0.03
C LEU A 150 -0.10 -4.43 -0.18
N GLY A 151 0.68 -4.18 -1.24
CA GLY A 151 1.95 -4.88 -1.46
C GLY A 151 1.78 -6.38 -1.71
N MET A 152 0.65 -6.82 -2.27
CA MET A 152 0.39 -8.21 -2.58
C MET A 152 1.45 -8.75 -3.56
N PRO A 153 2.11 -9.90 -3.25
CA PRO A 153 3.08 -10.49 -4.15
C PRO A 153 2.44 -10.88 -5.48
N MET A 154 2.94 -10.33 -6.58
CA MET A 154 2.53 -10.66 -7.94
C MET A 154 3.67 -10.48 -8.92
N SER A 155 3.56 -11.05 -10.12
CA SER A 155 4.57 -10.83 -11.16
C SER A 155 4.38 -9.44 -11.81
N LEU A 156 5.46 -8.88 -12.37
CA LEU A 156 5.40 -7.64 -13.16
C LEU A 156 4.40 -7.73 -14.32
N LYS A 157 4.21 -8.93 -14.89
CA LYS A 157 3.22 -9.18 -15.94
C LYS A 157 1.80 -9.02 -15.40
N VAL A 158 1.50 -9.66 -14.26
CA VAL A 158 0.18 -9.54 -13.61
C VAL A 158 -0.09 -8.10 -13.20
N ARG A 159 0.91 -7.44 -12.58
CA ARG A 159 0.79 -6.04 -12.19
C ARG A 159 0.47 -5.12 -13.38
N ARG A 160 1.13 -5.34 -14.52
CA ARG A 160 0.86 -4.61 -15.77
C ARG A 160 -0.54 -4.90 -16.29
N ASN A 161 -0.93 -6.16 -16.34
CA ASN A 161 -2.24 -6.58 -16.84
C ASN A 161 -3.38 -5.99 -16.00
N ASP A 162 -3.25 -5.96 -14.67
CA ASP A 162 -4.23 -5.30 -13.79
C ASP A 162 -4.36 -3.81 -14.15
N LEU A 163 -3.25 -3.08 -14.25
CA LEU A 163 -3.28 -1.66 -14.61
C LEU A 163 -3.89 -1.40 -16.00
N GLU A 164 -3.53 -2.22 -16.99
CA GLU A 164 -4.06 -2.11 -18.36
C GLU A 164 -5.53 -2.49 -18.48
N ALA A 165 -6.01 -3.42 -17.65
CA ALA A 165 -7.42 -3.81 -17.61
C ALA A 165 -8.30 -2.70 -17.02
N TYR A 166 -7.86 -2.06 -15.93
CA TYR A 166 -8.72 -1.16 -15.14
C TYR A 166 -8.56 0.33 -15.47
N GLU A 167 -7.37 0.81 -15.88
CA GLU A 167 -7.19 2.24 -16.20
C GLU A 167 -8.17 2.78 -17.25
N PRO A 168 -8.37 2.12 -18.42
CA PRO A 168 -9.21 2.69 -19.49
C PRO A 168 -10.70 2.68 -19.17
N VAL A 169 -11.15 1.87 -18.22
CA VAL A 169 -12.56 1.73 -17.83
C VAL A 169 -12.91 2.46 -16.54
N THR A 170 -11.90 3.02 -15.86
CA THR A 170 -12.08 3.83 -14.65
C THR A 170 -12.70 5.19 -15.02
N ASP A 171 -13.75 5.60 -14.31
CA ASP A 171 -14.49 6.83 -14.58
C ASP A 171 -13.54 8.04 -14.52
N PRO A 172 -13.37 8.80 -15.64
CA PRO A 172 -12.58 10.03 -15.66
C PRO A 172 -13.08 11.10 -14.69
N LYS A 173 -14.35 11.00 -14.27
CA LYS A 173 -14.99 11.88 -13.28
C LYS A 173 -15.08 11.27 -11.89
N GLY A 174 -14.51 10.08 -11.68
CA GLY A 174 -14.43 9.45 -10.38
C GLY A 174 -13.59 10.25 -9.37
N PRO A 175 -13.60 9.84 -8.09
CA PRO A 175 -12.94 10.59 -7.01
C PRO A 175 -11.44 10.81 -7.23
N ALA A 176 -10.97 11.99 -6.80
CA ALA A 176 -9.61 12.51 -7.03
C ALA A 176 -8.43 11.61 -6.60
N MET A 177 -8.66 10.67 -5.67
CA MET A 177 -7.62 9.79 -5.13
C MET A 177 -7.15 8.71 -6.13
N THR A 178 -8.01 8.33 -7.08
CA THR A 178 -7.84 7.20 -7.99
C THR A 178 -6.58 7.30 -8.84
N TRP A 179 -6.37 8.45 -9.49
CA TRP A 179 -5.27 8.63 -10.43
C TRP A 179 -3.89 8.57 -9.76
N GLY A 180 -3.81 8.90 -8.47
CA GLY A 180 -2.60 8.71 -7.67
C GLY A 180 -2.22 7.24 -7.54
N MET A 181 -3.18 6.35 -7.31
CA MET A 181 -2.94 4.90 -7.17
C MET A 181 -2.47 4.28 -8.49
N PHE A 182 -3.08 4.65 -9.62
CA PHE A 182 -2.60 4.23 -10.93
C PHE A 182 -1.20 4.79 -11.24
N ALA A 183 -0.93 6.06 -10.93
CA ALA A 183 0.40 6.64 -11.13
C ALA A 183 1.48 5.86 -10.37
N ILE A 184 1.22 5.49 -9.11
CA ILE A 184 2.13 4.64 -8.32
C ILE A 184 2.33 3.28 -9.02
N GLY A 185 1.25 2.64 -9.48
CA GLY A 185 1.35 1.35 -10.16
C GLY A 185 2.19 1.38 -11.44
N TRP A 186 2.07 2.44 -12.24
CA TRP A 186 2.93 2.61 -13.41
C TRP A 186 4.38 2.92 -13.06
N LEU A 187 4.64 3.65 -11.98
CA LEU A 187 6.00 3.88 -11.48
C LEU A 187 6.65 2.57 -11.02
N GLU A 188 5.91 1.65 -10.40
CA GLU A 188 6.40 0.30 -10.05
C GLU A 188 6.90 -0.48 -11.28
N LEU A 189 6.30 -0.22 -12.45
CA LEU A 189 6.64 -0.88 -13.71
C LEU A 189 7.70 -0.14 -14.55
N GLY A 190 8.28 0.96 -14.03
CA GLY A 190 9.24 1.77 -14.77
C GLY A 190 8.62 2.76 -15.76
N GLU A 191 7.31 2.94 -15.77
CA GLU A 191 6.56 3.70 -16.77
C GLU A 191 6.32 5.15 -16.32
N ALA A 192 7.41 5.90 -16.10
CA ALA A 192 7.37 7.26 -15.56
C ALA A 192 6.49 8.23 -16.36
N GLU A 193 6.52 8.16 -17.70
CA GLU A 193 5.71 9.04 -18.55
C GLU A 193 4.21 8.75 -18.43
N LYS A 194 3.81 7.48 -18.29
CA LYS A 194 2.40 7.12 -18.04
C LYS A 194 1.95 7.69 -16.71
N ALA A 195 2.74 7.48 -15.66
CA ALA A 195 2.45 8.00 -14.33
C ALA A 195 2.34 9.53 -14.31
N GLN A 196 3.21 10.24 -15.03
CA GLN A 196 3.18 11.70 -15.12
C GLN A 196 1.86 12.20 -15.72
N ARG A 197 1.38 11.58 -16.80
CA ARG A 197 0.07 11.94 -17.41
C ARG A 197 -1.11 11.72 -16.45
N LEU A 198 -1.01 10.76 -15.54
CA LEU A 198 -2.04 10.52 -14.53
C LEU A 198 -1.95 11.53 -13.39
N LEU A 199 -0.75 11.91 -12.96
CA LEU A 199 -0.57 13.00 -12.00
C LEU A 199 -1.07 14.34 -12.55
N GLU A 200 -0.90 14.60 -13.85
CA GLU A 200 -1.53 15.73 -14.54
C GLU A 200 -3.06 15.75 -14.42
N LYS A 201 -3.71 14.57 -14.36
CA LYS A 201 -5.16 14.50 -14.10
C LYS A 201 -5.50 14.97 -12.69
N CYS A 202 -4.70 14.62 -11.68
CA CYS A 202 -4.93 15.05 -10.29
C CYS A 202 -4.94 16.57 -10.13
N PHE A 203 -4.12 17.30 -10.91
CA PHE A 203 -4.11 18.77 -10.86
C PHE A 203 -5.43 19.41 -11.33
N LYS A 204 -6.26 18.69 -12.09
CA LYS A 204 -7.59 19.19 -12.51
C LYS A 204 -8.60 19.26 -11.35
N ASN A 205 -8.33 18.56 -10.26
CA ASN A 205 -9.13 18.64 -9.04
C ASN A 205 -8.84 19.91 -8.21
N ILE A 206 -7.83 20.70 -8.60
CA ILE A 206 -7.47 21.93 -7.90
C ILE A 206 -8.29 23.11 -8.42
N GLN A 207 -9.14 23.66 -7.55
CA GLN A 207 -10.08 24.73 -7.87
C GLN A 207 -9.59 26.10 -7.38
N GLY A 208 -9.59 27.07 -8.29
CA GLY A 208 -9.31 28.47 -7.97
C GLY A 208 -10.45 29.14 -7.17
N PRO A 209 -10.19 30.31 -6.58
CA PRO A 209 -8.91 31.02 -6.55
C PRO A 209 -7.94 30.50 -5.49
N PHE A 210 -8.42 29.73 -4.52
CA PHE A 210 -7.66 29.33 -3.33
C PHE A 210 -6.91 28.00 -3.46
N GLN A 211 -6.92 27.38 -4.65
CA GLN A 211 -6.29 26.10 -4.92
C GLN A 211 -6.82 24.97 -4.01
N VAL A 212 -8.14 24.97 -3.78
CA VAL A 212 -8.84 23.96 -2.97
C VAL A 212 -9.09 22.72 -3.81
N TRP A 213 -8.89 21.55 -3.24
CA TRP A 213 -9.18 20.28 -3.92
C TRP A 213 -10.67 19.95 -3.86
N SER A 214 -11.27 19.64 -5.00
CA SER A 214 -12.60 19.06 -5.13
C SER A 214 -12.53 17.57 -5.41
N GLU A 215 -13.54 16.83 -4.94
CA GLU A 215 -13.68 15.40 -5.20
C GLU A 215 -13.66 15.07 -6.69
N SER A 216 -14.46 15.79 -7.48
CA SER A 216 -14.53 15.66 -8.94
C SER A 216 -13.74 16.75 -9.65
N SER A 217 -13.21 16.47 -10.84
CA SER A 217 -12.39 17.43 -11.59
C SER A 217 -13.15 18.65 -12.13
N ASP A 218 -14.48 18.57 -12.20
CA ASP A 218 -15.34 19.68 -12.63
C ASP A 218 -15.73 20.64 -11.48
N GLY A 219 -15.15 20.42 -10.29
CA GLY A 219 -15.43 21.23 -9.09
C GLY A 219 -16.64 20.76 -8.27
N SER A 220 -17.34 19.72 -8.72
CA SER A 220 -18.45 19.12 -7.96
C SER A 220 -17.97 18.12 -6.89
N GLY A 221 -18.93 17.65 -6.08
CA GLY A 221 -18.68 16.75 -4.95
C GLY A 221 -18.17 17.49 -3.71
N ALA A 222 -17.45 16.77 -2.85
CA ALA A 222 -16.88 17.33 -1.63
C ALA A 222 -15.83 18.40 -1.94
N VAL A 223 -15.92 19.54 -1.23
CA VAL A 223 -14.91 20.60 -1.22
C VAL A 223 -13.89 20.36 -0.10
N ASN A 224 -12.67 20.84 -0.26
CA ASN A 224 -11.55 20.51 0.63
C ASN A 224 -11.36 18.99 0.75
N PHE A 225 -11.36 18.30 -0.38
CA PHE A 225 -11.32 16.85 -0.45
C PHE A 225 -9.92 16.33 -0.09
N LEU A 226 -9.68 16.16 1.22
CA LEU A 226 -8.40 15.75 1.80
C LEU A 226 -7.91 14.42 1.25
N THR A 227 -8.83 13.49 0.96
CA THR A 227 -8.50 12.18 0.43
C THR A 227 -7.85 12.28 -0.95
N GLY A 228 -8.32 13.20 -1.80
CA GLY A 228 -7.68 13.51 -3.08
C GLY A 228 -6.26 14.06 -2.91
N MET A 229 -6.09 15.01 -1.99
CA MET A 229 -4.77 15.56 -1.65
C MET A 229 -3.81 14.47 -1.14
N GLY A 230 -4.34 13.54 -0.33
CA GLY A 230 -3.60 12.38 0.18
C GLY A 230 -3.19 11.42 -0.94
N GLY A 231 -4.08 11.11 -1.88
CA GLY A 231 -3.76 10.25 -3.03
C GLY A 231 -2.66 10.86 -3.92
N PHE A 232 -2.71 12.17 -4.15
CA PHE A 232 -1.64 12.88 -4.87
C PHE A 232 -0.32 12.88 -4.11
N LEU A 233 -0.34 13.19 -2.81
CA LEU A 233 0.87 13.18 -1.98
C LEU A 233 1.49 11.78 -1.93
N GLN A 234 0.68 10.73 -1.89
CA GLN A 234 1.16 9.35 -1.93
C GLN A 234 1.85 9.03 -3.26
N ALA A 235 1.34 9.53 -4.39
CA ALA A 235 2.01 9.33 -5.68
C ALA A 235 3.39 9.99 -5.74
N VAL A 236 3.52 11.19 -5.16
CA VAL A 236 4.83 11.86 -5.05
C VAL A 236 5.75 11.12 -4.07
N LEU A 237 5.25 10.80 -2.87
CA LEU A 237 6.06 10.21 -1.81
C LEU A 237 6.39 8.75 -2.08
N PHE A 238 5.40 7.89 -2.30
CA PHE A 238 5.58 6.44 -2.46
C PHE A 238 5.74 6.01 -3.92
N GLY A 239 5.28 6.81 -4.88
CA GLY A 239 5.54 6.57 -6.30
C GLY A 239 6.99 6.91 -6.65
N TYR A 240 7.39 8.19 -6.58
CA TYR A 240 8.71 8.61 -7.07
C TYR A 240 9.89 8.08 -6.25
N THR A 241 9.73 7.92 -4.93
CA THR A 241 10.79 7.29 -4.12
C THR A 241 10.75 5.77 -4.21
N GLY A 242 9.61 5.21 -4.62
CA GLY A 242 9.33 3.77 -4.54
C GLY A 242 9.31 3.23 -3.12
N PHE A 243 9.09 4.06 -2.08
CA PHE A 243 9.06 3.59 -0.70
C PHE A 243 8.00 2.50 -0.50
N ARG A 244 8.39 1.37 0.09
CA ARG A 244 7.45 0.31 0.50
C ARG A 244 7.80 -0.11 1.92
N VAL A 245 6.79 -0.09 2.79
CA VAL A 245 6.93 -0.57 4.17
C VAL A 245 6.83 -2.08 4.14
N GLN A 246 7.87 -2.76 4.63
CA GLN A 246 7.90 -4.21 4.72
C GLN A 246 8.30 -4.60 6.14
N LYS A 247 7.96 -5.82 6.55
CA LYS A 247 8.19 -6.35 7.89
C LYS A 247 9.59 -6.09 8.44
N GLU A 248 10.61 -6.19 7.59
CA GLU A 248 12.01 -6.16 8.01
C GLU A 248 12.81 -4.97 7.46
N CYS A 249 12.22 -4.18 6.55
CA CYS A 249 12.92 -3.08 5.90
C CYS A 249 11.96 -2.01 5.36
N LEU A 250 12.49 -0.80 5.19
CA LEU A 250 11.89 0.22 4.33
C LEU A 250 12.52 0.10 2.94
N ALA A 251 11.84 -0.58 2.02
CA ALA A 251 12.29 -0.71 0.64
C ALA A 251 12.11 0.61 -0.12
N PHE A 252 12.92 0.82 -1.16
CA PHE A 252 12.86 1.97 -2.06
C PHE A 252 13.20 1.55 -3.50
N SER A 253 12.61 2.23 -4.47
CA SER A 253 12.84 1.99 -5.90
C SER A 253 12.62 3.30 -6.67
N PRO A 254 13.55 4.27 -6.54
CA PRO A 254 13.35 5.63 -6.98
C PRO A 254 13.25 5.73 -8.50
N LEU A 255 12.18 6.39 -8.97
CA LEU A 255 11.93 6.68 -10.37
C LEU A 255 11.44 8.12 -10.49
N LEU A 256 12.24 8.94 -11.16
CA LEU A 256 11.93 10.34 -11.44
C LEU A 256 11.61 10.48 -12.93
N PRO A 257 10.50 11.14 -13.28
CA PRO A 257 10.28 11.69 -14.62
C PRO A 257 11.42 12.61 -15.08
N ASP A 258 11.59 12.75 -16.40
CA ASP A 258 12.72 13.48 -17.00
C ASP A 258 12.74 14.99 -16.68
N ASP A 259 11.56 15.56 -16.40
CA ASP A 259 11.35 16.96 -16.02
C ASP A 259 11.64 17.23 -14.53
N ILE A 260 11.86 16.19 -13.72
CA ILE A 260 12.23 16.30 -12.31
C ILE A 260 13.74 16.09 -12.15
N CYS A 261 14.47 17.18 -11.91
CA CYS A 261 15.92 17.13 -11.68
C CYS A 261 16.30 16.63 -10.28
N GLU A 262 15.50 16.97 -9.28
CA GLU A 262 15.78 16.68 -7.87
C GLU A 262 14.47 16.57 -7.08
N LEU A 263 14.38 15.56 -6.19
CA LEU A 263 13.31 15.40 -5.22
C LEU A 263 13.92 15.28 -3.81
N CYS A 264 13.54 16.19 -2.91
CA CYS A 264 13.97 16.15 -1.52
C CYS A 264 12.80 15.75 -0.61
N VAL A 265 12.97 14.64 0.12
CA VAL A 265 12.02 14.20 1.15
C VAL A 265 12.70 14.29 2.49
N ARG A 266 12.13 15.09 3.40
CA ARG A 266 12.73 15.34 4.71
C ARG A 266 11.94 14.70 5.83
N GLY A 267 12.65 14.19 6.82
CA GLY A 267 12.04 13.69 8.03
C GLY A 267 11.35 12.32 7.90
N VAL A 268 11.84 11.46 7.00
CA VAL A 268 11.37 10.07 6.90
C VAL A 268 11.75 9.34 8.18
N ASN A 269 10.75 8.87 8.94
CA ASN A 269 10.97 8.17 10.20
C ASN A 269 10.92 6.66 9.98
N TYR A 270 11.92 5.94 10.47
CA TYR A 270 12.00 4.48 10.45
C TYR A 270 12.78 3.97 11.65
N LEU A 271 12.17 3.08 12.44
CA LEU A 271 12.75 2.46 13.65
C LEU A 271 13.38 3.47 14.62
N GLY A 272 12.65 4.57 14.84
CA GLY A 272 13.09 5.67 15.70
C GLY A 272 14.23 6.53 15.12
N SER A 273 14.69 6.28 13.90
CA SER A 273 15.64 7.11 13.17
C SER A 273 14.92 8.06 12.22
N GLN A 274 15.49 9.24 12.00
CA GLN A 274 14.96 10.23 11.06
C GLN A 274 15.96 10.48 9.93
N MET A 275 15.50 10.35 8.69
CA MET A 275 16.33 10.45 7.49
C MET A 275 15.83 11.52 6.55
N ASP A 276 16.77 12.24 5.94
CA ASP A 276 16.51 13.10 4.78
C ASP A 276 17.03 12.41 3.52
N TRP A 277 16.21 12.43 2.48
CA TRP A 277 16.46 11.80 1.20
C TRP A 277 16.55 12.85 0.11
N LEU A 278 17.53 12.69 -0.76
CA LEU A 278 17.74 13.53 -1.92
C LEU A 278 17.94 12.64 -3.14
N LEU A 279 16.92 12.62 -4.01
CA LEU A 279 16.92 11.83 -5.23
C LEU A 279 17.26 12.75 -6.39
N ARG A 280 18.26 12.36 -7.18
CA ARG A 280 18.67 13.04 -8.42
C ARG A 280 18.64 12.05 -9.58
N ARG A 281 18.92 12.54 -10.79
CA ARG A 281 18.89 11.73 -12.01
C ARG A 281 19.74 10.46 -11.93
N ASP A 282 20.95 10.55 -11.36
CA ASP A 282 21.93 9.45 -11.39
C ASP A 282 22.30 8.92 -9.99
N GLU A 283 21.89 9.61 -8.93
CA GLU A 283 22.30 9.30 -7.56
C GLU A 283 21.16 9.51 -6.55
N VAL A 284 21.27 8.81 -5.43
CA VAL A 284 20.47 9.01 -4.22
C VAL A 284 21.41 9.33 -3.08
N CYS A 285 21.07 10.34 -2.28
CA CYS A 285 21.77 10.67 -1.06
C CYS A 285 20.82 10.56 0.13
N ILE A 286 21.28 9.89 1.19
CA ILE A 286 20.57 9.73 2.46
C ILE A 286 21.40 10.36 3.57
N ILE A 287 20.76 11.18 4.40
CA ILE A 287 21.37 11.71 5.62
C ILE A 287 20.55 11.22 6.80
N LEU A 288 21.15 10.37 7.62
CA LEU A 288 20.61 10.02 8.93
C LEU A 288 20.86 11.20 9.88
N ARG A 289 19.80 11.82 10.39
CA ARG A 289 19.92 13.01 11.26
C ARG A 289 20.54 12.65 12.61
N GLU A 290 21.37 13.55 13.13
CA GLU A 290 21.82 13.48 14.51
C GLU A 290 20.63 13.68 15.46
N LYS A 291 20.47 12.79 16.43
CA LYS A 291 19.47 12.96 17.49
C LYS A 291 20.10 13.64 18.70
N ALA A 292 19.41 14.64 19.24
CA ALA A 292 19.63 15.10 20.60
C ALA A 292 18.80 14.23 21.56
N GLY A 293 19.44 13.35 22.33
CA GLY A 293 18.75 12.53 23.36
C GLY A 293 19.41 11.19 23.68
N ASN A 294 18.93 10.51 24.74
CA ASN A 294 19.51 9.29 25.29
C ASN A 294 19.00 7.97 24.68
N ALA A 295 18.00 8.01 23.79
CA ALA A 295 17.51 6.80 23.12
C ALA A 295 18.53 6.33 22.08
N LYS A 296 18.98 5.07 22.15
CA LYS A 296 19.85 4.46 21.15
C LYS A 296 18.97 3.93 20.00
N PRO A 297 18.90 4.60 18.84
CA PRO A 297 18.16 4.08 17.70
C PRO A 297 18.80 2.78 17.19
N HIS A 298 18.02 2.01 16.44
CA HIS A 298 18.56 0.87 15.72
C HIS A 298 19.68 1.32 14.77
N GLN A 299 20.74 0.52 14.68
CA GLN A 299 21.76 0.73 13.66
C GLN A 299 21.20 0.30 12.31
N LEU A 300 21.16 1.24 11.37
CA LEU A 300 20.58 1.05 10.05
C LEU A 300 21.67 0.93 8.99
N GLN A 301 21.35 0.22 7.92
CA GLN A 301 22.17 0.13 6.70
C GLN A 301 21.29 0.24 5.47
N VAL A 302 21.86 0.73 4.39
CA VAL A 302 21.30 0.60 3.04
C VAL A 302 21.79 -0.70 2.44
N VAL A 303 20.89 -1.46 1.83
CA VAL A 303 21.20 -2.65 1.03
C VAL A 303 20.76 -2.39 -0.42
N LEU A 304 21.72 -2.36 -1.34
CA LEU A 304 21.46 -2.11 -2.75
C LEU A 304 21.02 -3.38 -3.48
N LYS A 305 19.94 -3.32 -4.27
CA LYS A 305 19.33 -4.51 -4.92
C LYS A 305 20.25 -5.13 -5.96
N SER A 306 20.96 -4.32 -6.76
CA SER A 306 21.74 -4.81 -7.90
C SER A 306 23.03 -5.52 -7.45
N SER A 307 23.69 -4.96 -6.45
CA SER A 307 25.02 -5.39 -6.01
C SER A 307 25.00 -6.20 -4.71
N GLY A 308 23.91 -6.12 -3.93
CA GLY A 308 23.84 -6.68 -2.57
C GLY A 308 24.74 -5.97 -1.56
N VAL A 309 25.38 -4.85 -1.95
CA VAL A 309 26.27 -4.09 -1.08
C VAL A 309 25.49 -3.53 0.10
N LYS A 310 26.04 -3.72 1.30
CA LYS A 310 25.50 -3.24 2.57
C LYS A 310 26.35 -2.07 3.05
N ILE A 311 25.73 -0.92 3.26
CA ILE A 311 26.40 0.32 3.65
C ILE A 311 25.76 0.86 4.94
N PRO A 312 26.48 0.88 6.07
CA PRO A 312 25.96 1.44 7.32
C PRO A 312 25.59 2.93 7.16
N LEU A 313 24.46 3.34 7.74
CA LEU A 313 24.07 4.74 7.86
C LEU A 313 24.69 5.33 9.13
N VAL A 314 25.62 6.27 8.96
CA VAL A 314 26.28 6.96 10.07
C VAL A 314 25.58 8.31 10.31
N PRO A 315 25.10 8.61 11.54
CA PRO A 315 24.45 9.88 11.83
C PRO A 315 25.32 11.09 11.44
N GLY A 316 24.70 12.09 10.81
CA GLY A 316 25.33 13.32 10.36
C GLY A 316 26.18 13.19 9.09
N GLN A 317 26.51 11.96 8.65
CA GLN A 317 27.30 11.74 7.44
C GLN A 317 26.38 11.43 6.24
N PRO A 318 26.50 12.17 5.12
CA PRO A 318 25.76 11.86 3.91
C PRO A 318 26.26 10.55 3.29
N LEU A 319 25.34 9.66 2.93
CA LEU A 319 25.60 8.47 2.14
C LEU A 319 25.04 8.67 0.74
N THR A 320 25.91 8.72 -0.27
CA THR A 320 25.52 8.81 -1.69
C THR A 320 25.84 7.52 -2.42
N PHE A 321 24.91 7.06 -3.26
CA PHE A 321 25.05 5.87 -4.10
C PHE A 321 24.30 6.05 -5.44
N PRO A 322 24.58 5.24 -6.48
CA PRO A 322 23.86 5.31 -7.76
C PRO A 322 22.34 5.16 -7.57
N ARG A 323 21.53 5.81 -8.42
CA ARG A 323 20.07 5.65 -8.37
C ARG A 323 19.68 4.23 -8.82
N GLU A 324 19.43 3.37 -7.83
CA GLU A 324 18.96 1.99 -8.02
C GLU A 324 17.99 1.59 -6.89
N PRO A 325 17.21 0.50 -7.06
CA PRO A 325 16.38 -0.03 -5.98
C PRO A 325 17.22 -0.58 -4.81
N GLY A 326 16.64 -0.58 -3.61
CA GLY A 326 17.29 -1.09 -2.41
C GLY A 326 16.34 -1.10 -1.22
N CYS A 327 16.89 -1.26 -0.02
CA CYS A 327 16.14 -1.09 1.22
C CYS A 327 17.01 -0.54 2.35
N VAL A 328 16.35 0.09 3.32
CA VAL A 328 16.95 0.42 4.62
C VAL A 328 16.54 -0.67 5.61
N SER A 329 17.51 -1.37 6.18
CA SER A 329 17.30 -2.45 7.15
C SER A 329 18.12 -2.25 8.41
N LYS A 330 17.81 -3.03 9.46
CA LYS A 330 18.71 -3.19 10.62
C LYS A 330 20.01 -3.90 10.17
N ILE A 331 21.15 -3.58 10.77
CA ILE A 331 22.43 -4.24 10.48
C ILE A 331 22.37 -5.75 10.78
N ASP A 332 21.68 -6.14 11.85
CA ASP A 332 21.60 -7.52 12.33
C ASP A 332 20.40 -8.33 11.76
N SER A 333 19.71 -7.85 10.73
CA SER A 333 18.57 -8.61 10.17
C SER A 333 19.05 -9.84 9.38
N SER A 334 18.56 -11.02 9.75
CA SER A 334 18.94 -12.31 9.15
C SER A 334 18.11 -12.73 7.93
N SER A 335 17.14 -11.92 7.49
CA SER A 335 16.22 -12.22 6.39
C SER A 335 16.11 -11.05 5.42
N PHE A 336 15.98 -11.37 4.12
CA PHE A 336 15.68 -10.42 3.06
C PHE A 336 14.74 -11.11 2.06
N CYS A 337 13.47 -10.70 2.05
CA CYS A 337 12.57 -10.97 0.93
C CYS A 337 12.56 -9.73 0.04
N TRP A 338 13.14 -9.84 -1.15
CA TRP A 338 12.99 -8.80 -2.16
C TRP A 338 11.56 -8.85 -2.72
N PRO A 339 10.87 -7.72 -2.89
CA PRO A 339 9.69 -7.71 -3.74
C PRO A 339 10.11 -8.03 -5.18
N LEU A 340 9.35 -8.94 -5.81
CA LEU A 340 9.42 -9.23 -7.25
C LEU A 340 9.00 -8.01 -8.06
#